data_AF-A0A9W7W4S3-F1
#
_entry.id   AF-A0A9W7W4S3-F1
#
_cell.length_a   1.000
_cell.length_b   1.000
_cell.length_c   1.000
_cell.angle_alpha   90.00
_cell.angle_beta   90.00
_cell.angle_gamma   90.00
#
_symmetry.space_group_name_H-M   'P 1'
#
loop_
_entity.id
_entity.type
_entity.pdbx_description
1 polymer ?
#
loop_
_entity_poly.entity_id
_entity_poly.type
_entity_poly.pdbx_seq_one_letter_code
_entity_poly.pdbx_strand_id
1 'polypeptide(L)'
;MMSGEAWLFLLSVLLNAVNLFLQVFFTIMYSDLECDYINPIDLCNRLNMYIVPEAGVHAFLTVLFLINGYWLPLLLNLPLVAWNAKKIFDNQHLLDATEIFRKLNVHKKESFIKLGFHLLMFFFYLYSMIVALIRDESR
;
A
#
# COMPACT_ATOMS: atom_id res chain seq x y z
N MET A 1 -1.36 11.65 28.74
CA MET A 1 -1.97 10.44 28.11
C MET A 1 -1.97 10.71 26.62
N MET A 2 -1.42 9.84 25.78
CA MET A 2 -1.32 10.10 24.34
C MET A 2 -2.69 10.48 23.75
N SER A 3 -2.77 11.65 23.11
CA SER A 3 -3.95 12.11 22.37
C SER A 3 -4.39 11.09 21.31
N GLY A 4 -5.70 11.04 21.03
CA GLY A 4 -6.27 10.17 19.99
C GLY A 4 -5.65 10.40 18.60
N GLU A 5 -5.17 11.61 18.33
CA GLU A 5 -4.46 11.93 17.09
C GLU A 5 -3.14 11.16 16.97
N ALA A 6 -2.35 11.10 18.05
CA ALA A 6 -1.07 10.40 18.08
C ALA A 6 -1.27 8.88 17.86
N TRP A 7 -2.31 8.30 18.44
CA TRP A 7 -2.69 6.90 18.22
C TRP A 7 -3.07 6.61 16.76
N LEU A 8 -3.83 7.51 16.13
CA LEU A 8 -4.22 7.37 14.74
C LEU A 8 -3.01 7.40 13.80
N PHE A 9 -2.08 8.33 14.00
CA PHE A 9 -0.86 8.39 13.19
C PHE A 9 0.10 7.24 13.48
N LEU A 10 0.19 6.76 14.73
CA LEU A 10 0.95 5.55 15.07
C LEU A 10 0.40 4.33 14.32
N LEU A 11 -0.91 4.11 14.38
CA LEU A 11 -1.56 3.04 13.62
C LEU A 11 -1.31 3.20 12.12
N SER A 12 -1.35 4.43 11.61
CA SER A 12 -1.11 4.72 10.20
C SER A 12 0.31 4.37 9.77
N VAL A 13 1.31 4.68 10.59
CA VAL A 13 2.70 4.28 10.35
C VAL A 13 2.84 2.76 10.31
N LEU A 14 2.24 2.05 11.27
CA LEU A 14 2.33 0.59 11.35
C LEU A 14 1.67 -0.11 10.14
N LEU A 15 0.45 0.29 9.79
CA LEU A 15 -0.27 -0.29 8.65
C LEU A 15 0.42 0.05 7.31
N ASN A 16 0.91 1.28 7.16
CA ASN A 16 1.65 1.67 5.97
C ASN A 16 2.99 0.92 5.86
N ALA A 17 3.65 0.62 6.97
CA ALA A 17 4.86 -0.21 6.99
C ALA A 17 4.58 -1.63 6.49
N VAL A 18 3.45 -2.24 6.90
CA VAL A 18 3.02 -3.54 6.39
C VAL A 18 2.84 -3.51 4.87
N ASN A 19 2.15 -2.50 4.32
CA ASN A 19 2.00 -2.34 2.88
C ASN A 19 3.34 -2.12 2.17
N LEU A 20 4.27 -1.38 2.79
CA LEU A 20 5.61 -1.18 2.24
C LEU A 20 6.37 -2.51 2.14
N PHE A 21 6.32 -3.36 3.16
CA PHE A 21 6.90 -4.70 3.12
C PHE A 21 6.25 -5.59 2.07
N LEU A 22 4.91 -5.57 1.95
CA LEU A 22 4.20 -6.30 0.90
C LEU A 22 4.64 -5.83 -0.50
N GLN A 23 4.87 -4.53 -0.69
CA GLN A 23 5.30 -4.01 -1.98
C GLN A 23 6.74 -4.36 -2.34
N VAL A 24 7.63 -4.45 -1.34
CA VAL A 24 8.97 -5.02 -1.52
C VAL A 24 8.86 -6.49 -1.93
N PHE A 25 8.04 -7.27 -1.22
CA PHE A 25 7.79 -8.68 -1.56
C PHE A 25 7.27 -8.84 -3.00
N PHE A 26 6.31 -8.02 -3.43
CA PHE A 26 5.80 -8.06 -4.80
C PHE A 26 6.88 -7.74 -5.83
N THR A 27 7.70 -6.73 -5.56
CA THR A 27 8.79 -6.31 -6.46
C THR A 27 9.84 -7.43 -6.60
N ILE A 28 10.18 -8.11 -5.51
CA ILE A 28 11.08 -9.27 -5.53
C ILE A 28 10.47 -10.40 -6.36
N MET A 29 9.21 -10.76 -6.13
CA MET A 29 8.55 -11.82 -6.90
C MET A 29 8.51 -11.53 -8.40
N TYR A 30 8.22 -10.29 -8.81
CA TYR A 30 8.31 -9.92 -10.23
C TYR A 30 9.73 -10.00 -10.78
N SER A 31 10.75 -9.65 -9.97
CA SER A 31 12.15 -9.78 -10.36
C SER A 31 12.60 -11.24 -10.45
N ASP A 32 12.12 -12.10 -9.55
CA ASP A 32 12.40 -13.53 -9.57
C ASP A 32 11.81 -14.18 -10.83
N LEU A 33 10.62 -13.75 -11.26
CA LEU A 33 10.02 -14.21 -12.52
C LEU A 33 10.78 -13.69 -13.75
N GLU A 34 11.30 -12.46 -13.71
CA GLU A 34 12.11 -11.89 -14.80
C GLU A 34 13.46 -12.61 -14.98
N CYS A 35 14.02 -13.11 -13.88
CA CYS A 35 15.25 -13.90 -13.87
C CYS A 35 15.02 -15.41 -14.03
N ASP A 36 13.80 -15.85 -14.37
CA ASP A 36 13.40 -17.25 -14.50
C ASP A 36 13.65 -18.11 -13.25
N TYR A 37 13.65 -17.52 -12.04
CA TYR A 37 13.81 -18.24 -10.77
C TYR A 37 12.52 -18.91 -10.26
N ILE A 38 11.36 -18.42 -10.67
CA ILE A 38 10.04 -18.93 -10.24
C ILE A 38 9.11 -19.12 -11.43
N ASN A 39 8.23 -20.13 -11.36
CA ASN A 39 7.21 -20.34 -12.38
C ASN A 39 6.11 -19.27 -12.33
N PRO A 40 5.52 -18.89 -13.47
CA PRO A 40 4.43 -17.91 -13.52
C PRO A 40 3.19 -18.34 -12.72
N ILE A 41 2.89 -19.64 -12.66
CA ILE A 41 1.76 -20.20 -11.89
C ILE A 41 1.98 -20.01 -10.38
N ASP A 42 3.18 -20.33 -9.90
CA ASP A 42 3.54 -20.20 -8.48
C ASP A 42 3.49 -18.72 -8.04
N LEU A 43 3.98 -17.83 -8.91
CA LEU A 43 3.90 -16.39 -8.70
C LEU A 43 2.45 -15.89 -8.62
N CYS A 44 1.58 -16.28 -9.57
CA CYS A 44 0.18 -15.83 -9.58
C CYS A 44 -0.58 -16.33 -8.34
N ASN A 45 -0.38 -17.58 -7.94
CA ASN A 45 -1.01 -18.14 -6.74
C ASN A 45 -0.58 -17.39 -5.46
N ARG A 46 0.71 -17.05 -5.34
CA ARG A 46 1.21 -16.29 -4.19
C ARG A 46 0.69 -14.86 -4.18
N LEU A 47 0.84 -14.13 -5.29
CA LEU A 47 0.47 -12.72 -5.38
C LEU A 47 -1.04 -12.50 -5.25
N ASN A 48 -1.87 -13.32 -5.90
CA ASN A 48 -3.33 -13.15 -5.86
C ASN A 48 -3.89 -13.23 -4.44
N MET A 49 -3.27 -14.02 -3.56
CA MET A 49 -3.66 -14.09 -2.15
C MET A 49 -3.41 -12.78 -1.39
N TYR A 50 -2.40 -12.00 -1.77
CA TYR A 50 -2.00 -10.77 -1.07
C TYR A 50 -2.53 -9.48 -1.69
N ILE A 51 -2.95 -9.49 -2.97
CA ILE A 51 -3.46 -8.29 -3.67
C ILE A 51 -4.71 -7.73 -2.98
N VAL A 52 -5.67 -8.59 -2.60
CA VAL A 52 -6.90 -8.14 -1.94
C VAL A 52 -6.63 -7.62 -0.51
N PRO A 53 -5.86 -8.34 0.34
CA PRO A 53 -5.45 -7.81 1.64
C PRO A 53 -4.71 -6.47 1.58
N GLU A 54 -3.76 -6.28 0.64
CA GLU A 54 -3.03 -5.01 0.48
C GLU A 54 -3.96 -3.83 0.22
N ALA A 55 -4.85 -3.98 -0.77
CA ALA A 55 -5.83 -2.96 -1.10
C ALA A 55 -6.81 -2.72 0.06
N GLY A 56 -7.18 -3.77 0.80
CA GLY A 56 -8.04 -3.68 1.97
C GLY A 56 -7.41 -2.88 3.11
N VAL A 57 -6.15 -3.13 3.44
CA VAL A 57 -5.42 -2.38 4.48
C VAL A 57 -5.28 -0.92 4.10
N HIS A 58 -4.95 -0.63 2.84
CA HIS A 58 -4.81 0.75 2.35
C HIS A 58 -6.16 1.51 2.35
N ALA A 59 -7.23 0.85 1.93
CA ALA A 59 -8.58 1.42 1.95
C ALA A 59 -9.06 1.66 3.39
N PHE A 60 -8.82 0.72 4.31
CA PHE A 60 -9.15 0.87 5.72
C PHE A 60 -8.48 2.10 6.35
N LEU A 61 -7.18 2.28 6.10
CA LEU A 61 -6.42 3.44 6.56
C LEU A 61 -6.98 4.76 6.00
N THR A 62 -7.38 4.77 4.73
CA THR A 62 -7.98 5.95 4.10
C THR A 62 -9.37 6.28 4.68
N VAL A 63 -10.19 5.27 4.98
CA VAL A 63 -11.49 5.45 5.65
C VAL A 63 -11.31 5.97 7.08
N LEU A 64 -10.28 5.52 7.81
CA LEU A 64 -9.97 6.07 9.12
C LEU A 64 -9.64 7.56 9.06
N PHE A 65 -8.86 8.01 8.07
CA PHE A 65 -8.61 9.44 7.88
C PHE A 65 -9.87 10.24 7.53
N LEU A 66 -10.80 9.63 6.77
CA LEU A 66 -12.09 10.24 6.45
C LEU A 66 -12.95 10.47 7.70
N ILE A 67 -13.09 9.46 8.55
CA ILE A 67 -13.92 9.52 9.78
C ILE A 67 -13.36 10.56 10.76
N ASN A 68 -12.03 10.68 10.84
CA ASN A 68 -11.36 11.63 11.73
C ASN A 68 -11.19 13.04 11.13
N GLY A 69 -11.58 13.25 9.86
CA GLY A 69 -11.57 14.57 9.22
C GLY A 69 -10.20 15.09 8.78
N TYR A 70 -9.20 14.21 8.60
CA TYR A 70 -7.88 14.62 8.12
C TYR A 70 -7.83 14.69 6.59
N TRP A 71 -8.15 15.88 6.06
CA TRP A 71 -8.27 16.12 4.60
C TRP A 71 -6.97 15.93 3.81
N LEU A 72 -5.82 16.32 4.37
CA LEU A 72 -4.55 16.25 3.65
C LEU A 72 -4.07 14.81 3.40
N PRO A 73 -3.96 13.91 4.41
CA PRO A 73 -3.67 12.51 4.16
C PRO A 73 -4.76 11.82 3.31
N LEU A 74 -6.03 12.18 3.50
CA LEU A 74 -7.11 11.63 2.68
C LEU A 74 -6.89 11.92 1.19
N LEU A 75 -6.63 13.18 0.82
CA LEU A 75 -6.41 13.59 -0.57
C LEU A 75 -5.18 12.91 -1.19
N LEU A 76 -4.15 12.65 -0.38
CA LEU A 76 -2.94 11.98 -0.85
C LEU A 76 -3.16 10.47 -1.10
N ASN A 77 -3.98 9.79 -0.30
CA ASN A 77 -4.27 8.36 -0.48
C ASN A 77 -5.36 8.07 -1.53
N LEU A 78 -6.29 9.02 -1.74
CA LEU A 78 -7.43 8.89 -2.64
C LEU A 78 -7.08 8.38 -4.05
N PRO A 79 -6.06 8.93 -4.75
CA PRO A 79 -5.68 8.46 -6.08
C PRO A 79 -5.29 6.98 -6.11
N LEU A 80 -4.55 6.51 -5.11
CA LEU A 80 -4.09 5.13 -5.06
C LEU A 80 -5.23 4.17 -4.70
N VAL A 81 -6.09 4.56 -3.73
CA VAL A 81 -7.29 3.79 -3.39
C VAL A 81 -8.24 3.70 -4.58
N ALA A 82 -8.48 4.80 -5.30
CA ALA A 82 -9.35 4.81 -6.47
C ALA A 82 -8.81 3.89 -7.58
N TRP A 83 -7.49 3.89 -7.80
CA TRP A 83 -6.84 2.98 -8.74
C TRP A 83 -7.03 1.51 -8.35
N ASN A 84 -6.74 1.18 -7.09
CA ASN A 84 -6.91 -0.18 -6.57
C ASN A 84 -8.38 -0.62 -6.62
N ALA A 85 -9.32 0.26 -6.24
CA ALA A 85 -10.75 -0.02 -6.29
C ALA A 85 -11.22 -0.32 -7.71
N LYS A 86 -10.84 0.52 -8.69
CA LYS A 86 -11.17 0.29 -10.10
C LYS A 86 -10.69 -1.08 -10.57
N LYS A 87 -9.45 -1.45 -10.23
CA LYS A 87 -8.87 -2.76 -10.59
C LYS A 87 -9.61 -3.95 -9.99
N ILE A 88 -10.11 -3.79 -8.76
CA ILE A 88 -10.94 -4.81 -8.09
C ILE A 88 -12.32 -4.89 -8.72
N PHE A 89 -12.99 -3.76 -8.97
CA PHE A 89 -14.31 -3.71 -9.61
C PHE A 89 -14.31 -4.29 -11.02
N ASP A 90 -13.25 -4.03 -11.80
CA ASP A 90 -13.09 -4.57 -13.15
C ASP A 90 -12.65 -6.06 -13.16
N ASN A 91 -12.52 -6.71 -11.99
CA ASN A 91 -11.97 -8.05 -11.80
C ASN A 91 -10.57 -8.27 -12.42
N GLN A 92 -9.84 -7.19 -12.71
CA GLN A 92 -8.48 -7.21 -13.28
C GLN A 92 -7.38 -7.31 -12.21
N HIS A 93 -7.76 -7.65 -10.98
CA HIS A 93 -6.82 -7.84 -9.87
C HIS A 93 -6.16 -9.22 -9.90
N LEU A 94 -6.77 -10.21 -10.58
CA LEU A 94 -6.23 -11.55 -10.73
C LEU A 94 -5.12 -11.56 -11.80
N LEU A 95 -3.94 -12.01 -11.40
CA LEU A 95 -2.85 -12.27 -12.32
C LEU A 95 -3.10 -13.60 -13.05
N ASP A 96 -2.99 -13.56 -14.37
CA ASP A 96 -3.08 -14.73 -15.25
C ASP A 96 -1.67 -15.16 -15.68
N ALA A 97 -1.31 -16.42 -15.40
CA ALA A 97 -0.02 -17.01 -15.71
C ALA A 97 0.29 -17.05 -17.21
N THR A 98 -0.72 -17.00 -18.09
CA THR A 98 -0.53 -17.01 -19.55
C THR A 98 -0.15 -15.63 -20.10
N GLU A 99 -0.59 -14.55 -19.46
CA GLU A 99 -0.30 -13.18 -19.89
C GLU A 99 0.77 -12.47 -19.05
N ILE A 100 1.17 -13.06 -17.92
CA ILE A 100 2.04 -12.40 -16.92
C ILE A 100 3.37 -11.95 -17.52
N PHE A 101 4.00 -12.75 -18.38
CA PHE A 101 5.26 -12.38 -19.04
C PHE A 101 5.10 -11.20 -20.00
N ARG A 102 3.98 -11.15 -20.74
CA ARG A 102 3.70 -10.05 -21.69
C ARG A 102 3.48 -8.73 -20.96
N LYS A 103 2.86 -8.77 -19.77
CA LYS A 103 2.53 -7.59 -18.94
C LYS A 103 3.51 -7.36 -17.79
N LEU A 104 4.58 -8.16 -17.67
CA LEU A 104 5.48 -8.16 -16.52
C LEU A 104 6.05 -6.78 -16.23
N ASN A 105 6.56 -6.11 -17.26
CA ASN A 105 7.17 -4.79 -17.12
C ASN A 105 6.16 -3.74 -16.63
N VAL A 106 4.87 -3.87 -17.00
CA VAL A 106 3.80 -2.99 -16.53
C VAL A 106 3.49 -3.24 -15.06
N HIS A 107 3.32 -4.51 -14.64
CA HIS A 107 3.05 -4.87 -13.25
C HIS A 107 4.21 -4.57 -12.31
N LYS A 108 5.45 -4.79 -12.77
CA LYS A 108 6.67 -4.41 -12.04
C LYS A 108 6.74 -2.90 -11.84
N LYS A 109 6.48 -2.12 -12.88
CA LYS A 109 6.47 -0.65 -12.79
C LYS A 109 5.35 -0.15 -11.87
N GLU A 110 4.15 -0.73 -11.96
CA GLU A 110 3.04 -0.45 -11.03
C GLU A 110 3.46 -0.73 -9.58
N SER A 111 4.10 -1.89 -9.34
CA SER A 111 4.62 -2.26 -8.02
C SER A 111 5.66 -1.26 -7.51
N PHE A 112 6.56 -0.81 -8.37
CA PHE A 112 7.60 0.14 -8.00
C PHE A 112 7.04 1.54 -7.70
N ILE A 113 6.04 1.99 -8.45
CA ILE A 113 5.35 3.26 -8.18
C ILE A 113 4.62 3.19 -6.83
N LYS A 114 3.91 2.09 -6.55
CA LYS A 114 3.28 1.86 -5.25
C LYS A 114 4.30 1.84 -4.11
N LEU A 115 5.49 1.29 -4.34
CA LEU A 115 6.56 1.24 -3.35
C LEU A 115 7.03 2.66 -3.01
N GLY A 116 7.31 3.46 -4.05
CA GLY A 116 7.69 4.87 -3.88
C GLY A 116 6.61 5.67 -3.15
N PHE A 117 5.34 5.45 -3.48
CA PHE A 117 4.22 6.10 -2.80
C PHE A 117 4.16 5.75 -1.32
N HIS A 118 4.20 4.45 -0.97
CA HIS A 118 4.14 4.01 0.43
C HIS A 118 5.37 4.48 1.22
N LEU A 119 6.55 4.55 0.59
CA LEU A 119 7.75 5.10 1.21
C LEU A 119 7.60 6.60 1.54
N LEU A 120 7.09 7.40 0.60
CA LEU A 120 6.83 8.82 0.85
C LEU A 120 5.76 9.02 1.93
N MET A 121 4.67 8.25 1.88
CA MET A 121 3.64 8.29 2.93
C MET A 121 4.15 7.85 4.28
N PHE A 122 5.11 6.92 4.35
CA PHE A 122 5.71 6.50 5.61
C PHE A 122 6.36 7.68 6.34
N PHE A 123 7.20 8.45 5.65
CA PHE A 123 7.81 9.65 6.23
C PHE A 123 6.79 10.73 6.57
N PHE A 124 5.76 10.90 5.74
CA PHE A 124 4.68 11.83 6.00
C PHE A 124 3.89 11.49 7.29
N TYR A 125 3.51 10.22 7.48
CA TYR A 125 2.83 9.77 8.70
C TYR A 125 3.73 9.85 9.92
N LEU A 126 5.01 9.51 9.78
CA LEU A 126 5.99 9.63 10.86
C LEU A 126 6.15 11.09 11.30
N TYR A 127 6.26 12.03 10.36
CA TYR A 127 6.30 13.45 10.66
C TYR A 127 5.01 13.92 11.36
N SER A 128 3.85 13.53 10.84
CA SER A 128 2.55 13.89 11.42
C SER A 128 2.37 13.35 12.84
N MET A 129 2.85 12.13 13.12
CA MET A 129 2.87 11.53 14.44
C MET A 129 3.75 12.33 15.41
N ILE A 130 4.97 12.72 15.00
CA ILE A 130 5.87 13.52 15.84
C ILE A 130 5.24 14.88 16.17
N VAL A 131 4.65 15.56 15.18
CA VAL A 131 3.97 16.84 15.39
C VAL A 131 2.79 16.69 16.35
N ALA A 132 2.01 15.61 16.22
CA ALA A 132 0.92 15.31 17.14
C ALA A 132 1.42 15.08 18.58
N LEU A 133 2.53 14.36 18.77
CA LEU A 133 3.14 14.12 20.08
C LEU A 133 3.67 15.41 20.72
N ILE A 134 4.37 16.26 19.96
CA ILE A 134 4.87 17.55 20.47
C ILE A 134 3.71 18.48 20.88
N ARG A 135 2.62 18.47 20.11
CA ARG A 135 1.40 19.23 20.44
C ARG A 135 0.70 18.70 21.70
N ASP A 136 0.82 17.41 21.97
CA ASP A 136 0.25 16.77 23.17
C ASP A 136 1.08 17.08 24.42
N GLU A 137 2.42 17.15 24.28
CA GLU A 137 3.32 17.54 25.37
C GLU A 137 3.24 19.04 25.73
N SER A 138 2.88 19.89 24.77
CA SER A 138 2.72 21.33 24.98
C SER A 138 1.34 21.75 25.54
N ARG A 139 0.42 20.80 25.72
CA ARG A 139 -0.88 21.01 26.39
C ARG A 139 -0.82 20.60 27.86
#